data_AF-A0A2U2C7U6-F1
#
_entry.id   AF-A0A2U2C7U6-F1
#
_cell.length_a   1.000
_cell.length_b   1.000
_cell.length_c   1.000
_cell.angle_alpha   90.00
_cell.angle_beta   90.00
_cell.angle_gamma   90.00
#
_symmetry.space_group_name_H-M   'P 1'
#
loop_
_entity.id
_entity.type
_entity.pdbx_description
1 polymer ?
#
loop_
_entity_poly.entity_id
_entity_poly.type
_entity_poly.pdbx_seq_one_letter_code
_entity_poly.pdbx_strand_id
1 'polypeptide(L)'
;MGELVLAAKMTHVPTLQMSEQEGPIKGKRQAAIDGHLEIARRAKALEVDTVVICDTHWLVNAGFHVNANDRFEGLLTSSEFPQFIRDMPYSHRGNPELGDAIAKAATDMGVFTLAHHLDSLDLEYGTLVPMSFMAREHDMKVVSVAAFCTVHGHDESRVLGQAIRKAIEDSDSRVMLVASGSLSHKIWSNKEYAPNNGTFTISSEFNRQVDLMVLEMWQRGDHATFLKMLGDYAHHCSGEGAMHDTAMLYGALGWDDYTGRCEIVTPYFPSSGTGQVNVIFPV
;
A
#
# COMPACT_ATOMS: atom_id res chain seq x y z
N MET A 1 -14.93 20.26 -5.53
CA MET A 1 -15.39 18.86 -5.61
C MET A 1 -14.18 18.01 -5.89
N GLY A 2 -13.79 17.23 -4.89
CA GLY A 2 -12.62 16.38 -4.91
C GLY A 2 -12.84 15.16 -5.80
N GLU A 3 -11.73 14.49 -6.12
CA GLU A 3 -11.73 13.43 -7.11
C GLU A 3 -10.61 12.42 -6.77
N LEU A 4 -10.94 11.13 -6.82
CA LEU A 4 -9.93 10.07 -6.88
C LEU A 4 -9.44 10.02 -8.33
N VAL A 5 -8.19 10.41 -8.58
CA VAL A 5 -7.67 10.57 -9.95
C VAL A 5 -6.64 9.52 -10.32
N LEU A 6 -6.06 8.85 -9.32
CA LEU A 6 -5.12 7.76 -9.51
C LEU A 6 -5.25 6.75 -8.37
N ALA A 7 -5.19 5.47 -8.70
CA ALA A 7 -5.19 4.40 -7.73
C ALA A 7 -4.09 3.40 -8.07
N ALA A 8 -3.35 2.92 -7.08
CA ALA A 8 -2.24 2.01 -7.29
C ALA A 8 -2.05 1.01 -6.15
N LYS A 9 -1.52 -0.17 -6.48
CA LYS A 9 -0.88 -1.06 -5.51
C LYS A 9 0.63 -0.94 -5.66
N MET A 10 1.34 -0.69 -4.57
CA MET A 10 2.76 -0.38 -4.60
C MET A 10 3.55 -1.21 -3.58
N THR A 11 4.70 -1.73 -4.02
CA THR A 11 5.65 -2.43 -3.14
C THR A 11 6.42 -1.45 -2.27
N HIS A 12 6.61 -1.78 -0.99
CA HIS A 12 7.40 -0.96 -0.06
C HIS A 12 8.58 -1.74 0.55
N VAL A 13 9.08 -2.77 -0.14
CA VAL A 13 10.10 -3.63 0.45
C VAL A 13 11.37 -2.87 0.84
N PRO A 14 11.94 -3.11 2.04
CA PRO A 14 13.17 -2.47 2.49
C PRO A 14 14.36 -2.61 1.52
N THR A 15 14.38 -3.67 0.70
CA THR A 15 15.42 -3.87 -0.31
C THR A 15 15.47 -2.77 -1.39
N LEU A 16 14.41 -1.96 -1.53
CA LEU A 16 14.42 -0.77 -2.39
C LEU A 16 15.46 0.24 -1.89
N GLN A 17 15.42 0.58 -0.60
CA GLN A 17 16.40 1.47 0.04
C GLN A 17 17.82 0.91 -0.06
N MET A 18 18.00 -0.40 0.17
CA MET A 18 19.29 -1.06 0.03
C MET A 18 19.82 -1.05 -1.42
N SER A 19 18.94 -0.95 -2.42
CA SER A 19 19.34 -0.89 -3.82
C SER A 19 20.03 0.42 -4.19
N GLU A 20 19.87 1.48 -3.39
CA GLU A 20 20.58 2.75 -3.56
C GLU A 20 21.90 2.81 -2.78
N GLN A 21 22.14 1.85 -1.88
CA GLN A 21 23.32 1.79 -1.02
C GLN A 21 24.41 0.90 -1.64
N GLU A 22 25.67 1.11 -1.24
CA GLU A 22 26.75 0.18 -1.60
C GLU A 22 26.50 -1.20 -0.98
N GLY A 23 26.75 -2.26 -1.75
CA GLY A 23 26.58 -3.63 -1.29
C GLY A 23 25.99 -4.57 -2.34
N PRO A 24 25.68 -5.81 -1.96
CA PRO A 24 25.24 -6.85 -2.90
C PRO A 24 23.88 -6.56 -3.56
N ILE A 25 23.06 -5.68 -2.98
CA ILE A 25 21.72 -5.33 -3.49
C ILE A 25 21.76 -4.07 -4.38
N LYS A 26 22.89 -3.36 -4.47
CA LYS A 26 23.01 -2.14 -5.26
C LYS A 26 22.49 -2.32 -6.69
N GLY A 27 21.57 -1.47 -7.10
CA GLY A 27 20.94 -1.45 -8.43
C GLY A 27 20.00 -2.63 -8.72
N LYS A 28 19.75 -3.55 -7.78
CA LYS A 28 18.93 -4.75 -8.01
C LYS A 28 17.42 -4.49 -7.94
N ARG A 29 16.99 -3.35 -7.42
CA ARG A 29 15.57 -2.96 -7.34
C ARG A 29 15.23 -1.73 -8.20
N GLN A 30 16.08 -1.37 -9.17
CA GLN A 30 15.90 -0.15 -9.97
C GLN A 30 14.53 -0.09 -10.66
N ALA A 31 14.07 -1.18 -11.28
CA ALA A 31 12.76 -1.20 -11.95
C ALA A 31 11.58 -0.91 -11.00
N ALA A 32 11.72 -1.23 -9.71
CA ALA A 32 10.71 -0.95 -8.70
C ALA A 32 10.80 0.49 -8.19
N ILE A 33 12.00 1.03 -8.04
CA ILE A 33 12.24 2.45 -7.75
C ILE A 33 11.68 3.31 -8.89
N ASP A 34 12.01 2.99 -10.14
CA ASP A 34 11.53 3.68 -11.34
C ASP A 34 9.99 3.64 -11.42
N GLY A 35 9.37 2.55 -10.98
CA GLY A 35 7.90 2.46 -10.91
C GLY A 35 7.28 3.43 -9.90
N HIS A 36 7.92 3.67 -8.76
CA HIS A 36 7.45 4.70 -7.81
C HIS A 36 7.57 6.10 -8.41
N LEU A 37 8.71 6.40 -9.04
CA LEU A 37 8.95 7.67 -9.70
C LEU A 37 7.94 7.92 -10.83
N GLU A 38 7.66 6.89 -11.64
CA GLU A 38 6.69 6.99 -12.73
C GLU A 38 5.26 7.20 -12.22
N ILE A 39 4.83 6.50 -11.18
CA ILE A 39 3.52 6.71 -10.55
C ILE A 39 3.42 8.14 -10.00
N ALA A 40 4.46 8.63 -9.31
CA ALA A 40 4.48 10.00 -8.79
C ALA A 40 4.48 11.06 -9.91
N ARG A 41 5.19 10.82 -11.02
CA ARG A 41 5.18 11.68 -12.20
C ARG A 41 3.78 11.78 -12.81
N ARG A 42 3.03 10.67 -12.85
CA ARG A 42 1.62 10.66 -13.29
C ARG A 42 0.71 11.36 -12.30
N ALA A 43 0.89 11.15 -11.00
CA ALA A 43 0.15 11.86 -9.95
C ALA A 43 0.34 13.38 -10.07
N LYS A 44 1.56 13.84 -10.32
CA LYS A 44 1.86 15.25 -10.60
C LYS A 44 1.14 15.79 -11.83
N ALA A 45 1.15 15.04 -12.92
CA ALA A 45 0.46 15.41 -14.16
C ALA A 45 -1.07 15.48 -14.00
N LEU A 46 -1.61 14.72 -13.04
CA LEU A 46 -3.03 14.73 -12.65
C LEU A 46 -3.35 15.75 -11.55
N GLU A 47 -2.36 16.56 -11.15
CA GLU A 47 -2.48 17.59 -10.11
C GLU A 47 -2.97 17.03 -8.76
N VAL A 48 -2.52 15.82 -8.39
CA VAL A 48 -2.79 15.23 -7.07
C VAL A 48 -2.22 16.14 -5.98
N ASP A 49 -3.02 16.50 -4.98
CA ASP A 49 -2.55 17.27 -3.82
C ASP A 49 -2.33 16.41 -2.57
N THR A 50 -3.02 15.26 -2.48
CA THR A 50 -3.01 14.38 -1.31
C THR A 50 -2.91 12.93 -1.75
N VAL A 51 -2.06 12.17 -1.06
CA VAL A 51 -2.02 10.72 -1.16
C VAL A 51 -2.64 10.11 0.10
N VAL A 52 -3.61 9.21 -0.10
CA VAL A 52 -4.13 8.32 0.95
C VAL A 52 -3.40 6.98 0.80
N ILE A 53 -2.69 6.54 1.85
CA ILE A 53 -1.91 5.30 1.83
C ILE A 53 -2.52 4.30 2.80
N CYS A 54 -2.99 3.16 2.29
CA CYS A 54 -3.36 2.00 3.10
C CYS A 54 -2.09 1.21 3.43
N ASP A 55 -1.66 1.25 4.69
CA ASP A 55 -0.34 0.78 5.16
C ASP A 55 -0.43 -0.60 5.83
N THR A 56 0.11 -1.63 5.17
CA THR A 56 0.14 -3.02 5.70
C THR A 56 1.18 -3.27 6.79
N HIS A 57 1.90 -2.24 7.24
CA HIS A 57 2.76 -2.29 8.43
C HIS A 57 2.15 -1.61 9.65
N TRP A 58 1.07 -0.85 9.50
CA TRP A 58 0.37 -0.28 10.63
C TRP A 58 -0.65 -1.26 11.21
N LEU A 59 -0.18 -2.01 12.23
CA LEU A 59 -0.96 -3.03 12.92
C LEU A 59 -2.03 -2.45 13.83
N VAL A 60 -3.27 -2.91 13.63
CA VAL A 60 -4.42 -2.51 14.43
C VAL A 60 -5.29 -3.71 14.81
N ASN A 61 -5.81 -3.68 16.04
CA ASN A 61 -6.59 -4.79 16.61
C ASN A 61 -8.05 -4.44 16.93
N ALA A 62 -8.39 -3.15 17.10
CA ALA A 62 -9.71 -2.72 17.53
C ALA A 62 -10.15 -1.45 16.80
N GLY A 63 -11.09 -1.60 15.86
CA GLY A 63 -11.49 -0.52 14.97
C GLY A 63 -10.44 -0.26 13.90
N PHE A 64 -10.84 0.55 12.93
CA PHE A 64 -9.93 1.08 11.92
C PHE A 64 -9.36 2.41 12.38
N HIS A 65 -8.18 2.75 11.87
CA HIS A 65 -7.45 3.95 12.28
C HIS A 65 -6.91 4.70 11.09
N VAL A 66 -7.06 6.03 11.14
CA VAL A 66 -6.55 6.99 10.17
C VAL A 66 -5.59 7.92 10.90
N ASN A 67 -4.36 8.05 10.41
CA ASN A 67 -3.41 9.05 10.90
C ASN A 67 -3.69 10.36 10.17
N ALA A 68 -4.35 11.28 10.87
CA ALA A 68 -4.87 12.55 10.37
C ALA A 68 -4.07 13.75 10.92
N ASN A 69 -2.83 13.55 11.36
CA ASN A 69 -1.94 14.66 11.73
C ASN A 69 -1.78 15.68 10.61
N ASP A 70 -1.45 16.92 10.96
CA ASP A 70 -1.16 18.01 10.01
C ASP A 70 0.30 17.99 9.52
N ARG A 71 1.18 17.34 10.27
CA ARG A 71 2.61 17.21 9.97
C ARG A 71 3.15 15.86 10.43
N PHE A 72 4.03 15.30 9.62
CA PHE A 72 4.85 14.13 9.93
C PHE A 72 6.31 14.50 9.77
N GLU A 73 7.11 14.36 10.82
CA GLU A 73 8.55 14.62 10.75
C GLU A 73 9.30 13.77 11.77
N GLY A 74 10.34 13.08 11.35
CA GLY A 74 11.06 12.19 12.23
C GLY A 74 12.17 11.40 11.56
N LEU A 75 12.67 10.41 12.30
CA LEU A 75 13.68 9.44 11.85
C LEU A 75 13.11 8.04 12.07
N LEU A 76 12.89 7.31 10.99
CA LEU A 76 12.41 5.93 11.06
C LEU A 76 13.58 4.95 11.10
N THR A 77 13.56 4.06 12.09
CA THR A 77 14.27 2.78 12.04
C THR A 77 13.21 1.67 12.06
N SER A 78 13.22 0.79 11.06
CA SER A 78 12.25 -0.31 10.99
C SER A 78 12.45 -1.26 12.17
N SER A 79 11.37 -1.59 12.86
CA SER A 79 11.38 -2.60 13.93
C SER A 79 11.56 -4.02 13.40
N GLU A 80 11.06 -4.30 12.18
CA GLU A 80 11.16 -5.60 11.52
C GLU A 80 12.53 -5.81 10.88
N PHE A 81 13.09 -4.77 10.25
CA PHE A 81 14.34 -4.83 9.51
C PHE A 81 15.28 -3.63 9.80
N PRO A 82 15.75 -3.44 11.05
CA PRO A 82 16.62 -2.31 11.42
C PRO A 82 18.00 -2.34 10.73
N GLN A 83 18.38 -3.48 10.16
CA GLN A 83 19.57 -3.62 9.33
C GLN A 83 19.38 -3.11 7.88
N PHE A 84 18.13 -2.91 7.44
CA PHE A 84 17.80 -2.45 6.09
C PHE A 84 17.34 -0.99 6.07
N ILE A 85 16.43 -0.62 6.98
CA ILE A 85 15.95 0.76 7.15
C ILE A 85 16.36 1.23 8.54
N ARG A 86 17.29 2.18 8.59
CA ARG A 86 17.81 2.75 9.83
C ARG A 86 18.02 4.24 9.65
N ASP A 87 17.61 5.01 10.65
CA ASP A 87 17.80 6.46 10.71
C ASP A 87 17.31 7.18 9.43
N MET A 88 16.21 6.70 8.83
CA MET A 88 15.65 7.25 7.59
C MET A 88 14.86 8.53 7.91
N PRO A 89 15.34 9.73 7.54
CA PRO A 89 14.60 10.96 7.79
C PRO A 89 13.38 11.06 6.88
N TYR A 90 12.29 11.60 7.41
CA TYR A 90 11.11 11.95 6.64
C TYR A 90 10.52 13.28 7.11
N SER A 91 9.87 13.99 6.19
CA SER A 91 9.10 15.19 6.48
C SER A 91 7.98 15.34 5.44
N HIS A 92 6.74 15.23 5.88
CA HIS A 92 5.55 15.32 5.02
C HIS A 92 4.48 16.18 5.67
N ARG A 93 3.74 16.95 4.87
CA ARG A 93 2.50 17.60 5.33
C ARG A 93 1.40 16.54 5.40
N GLY A 94 0.50 16.64 6.36
CA GLY A 94 -0.69 15.83 6.41
C GLY A 94 -1.93 16.52 5.82
N ASN A 95 -3.04 15.80 5.75
CA ASN A 95 -4.35 16.34 5.40
C ASN A 95 -5.40 15.96 6.48
N PRO A 96 -5.44 16.71 7.60
CA PRO A 96 -6.31 16.40 8.74
C PRO A 96 -7.79 16.35 8.37
N GLU A 97 -8.24 17.32 7.57
CA GLU A 97 -9.64 17.44 7.15
C GLU A 97 -10.10 16.21 6.36
N LEU A 98 -9.28 15.73 5.42
CA LEU A 98 -9.59 14.49 4.69
C LEU A 98 -9.54 13.26 5.61
N GLY A 99 -8.55 13.17 6.50
CA GLY A 99 -8.45 12.06 7.45
C GLY A 99 -9.66 11.95 8.37
N ASP A 100 -10.12 13.07 8.91
CA ASP A 100 -11.34 13.17 9.73
C ASP A 100 -12.59 12.79 8.92
N ALA A 101 -12.69 13.28 7.68
CA ALA A 101 -13.80 12.97 6.79
C ALA A 101 -13.89 11.47 6.48
N ILE A 102 -12.75 10.79 6.26
CA ILE A 102 -12.68 9.34 6.03
C ILE A 102 -13.20 8.58 7.26
N ALA A 103 -12.67 8.90 8.45
CA ALA A 103 -13.05 8.20 9.69
C ALA A 103 -14.54 8.41 10.01
N LYS A 104 -15.04 9.63 9.81
CA LYS A 104 -16.46 9.93 9.97
C LYS A 104 -17.32 9.15 8.98
N ALA A 105 -16.99 9.19 7.68
CA ALA A 105 -17.76 8.51 6.65
C ALA A 105 -17.83 6.99 6.90
N ALA A 106 -16.70 6.38 7.28
CA ALA A 106 -16.66 4.94 7.57
C ALA A 106 -17.54 4.59 8.79
N THR A 107 -17.47 5.40 9.85
CA THR A 107 -18.29 5.21 11.05
C THR A 107 -19.78 5.38 10.74
N ASP A 108 -20.16 6.38 9.95
CA ASP A 108 -21.54 6.59 9.50
C ASP A 108 -22.05 5.41 8.65
N MET A 109 -21.15 4.72 7.93
CA MET A 109 -21.43 3.52 7.14
C MET A 109 -21.38 2.22 7.97
N GLY A 110 -21.19 2.31 9.29
CA GLY A 110 -21.23 1.17 10.21
C GLY A 110 -19.88 0.52 10.51
N VAL A 111 -18.77 1.07 10.00
CA VAL A 111 -17.40 0.59 10.29
C VAL A 111 -16.71 1.55 11.24
N PHE A 112 -16.60 1.15 12.50
CA PHE A 112 -16.02 2.00 13.54
C PHE A 112 -14.56 2.37 13.22
N THR A 113 -14.33 3.66 12.98
CA THR A 113 -13.04 4.18 12.51
C THR A 113 -12.67 5.44 13.29
N LEU A 114 -11.42 5.53 13.72
CA LEU A 114 -10.88 6.65 14.50
C LEU A 114 -9.86 7.44 13.67
N ALA A 115 -9.97 8.77 13.69
CA ALA A 115 -8.92 9.66 13.19
C ALA A 115 -8.05 10.13 14.35
N HIS A 116 -6.73 10.16 14.13
CA HIS A 116 -5.74 10.52 15.14
C HIS A 116 -4.99 11.79 14.78
N HIS A 117 -4.81 12.64 15.79
CA HIS A 117 -4.07 13.91 15.74
C HIS A 117 -3.05 13.92 16.90
N LEU A 118 -2.05 13.05 16.81
CA LEU A 118 -1.06 12.81 17.86
C LEU A 118 0.35 12.97 17.29
N ASP A 119 1.11 13.99 17.72
CA ASP A 119 2.50 14.21 17.28
C ASP A 119 3.42 13.02 17.53
N SER A 120 3.13 12.19 18.53
CA SER A 120 3.90 10.98 18.84
C SER A 120 3.50 9.74 18.04
N LEU A 121 2.49 9.86 17.16
CA LEU A 121 2.07 8.78 16.26
C LEU A 121 2.73 8.97 14.89
N ASP A 122 3.86 8.27 14.72
CA ASP A 122 4.65 8.29 13.50
C ASP A 122 4.01 7.55 12.32
N LEU A 123 4.62 7.68 11.14
CA LEU A 123 4.28 6.89 9.97
C LEU A 123 5.10 5.60 9.96
N GLU A 124 4.45 4.49 9.62
CA GLU A 124 5.12 3.21 9.46
C GLU A 124 5.86 3.14 8.12
N TYR A 125 6.79 2.18 8.00
CA TYR A 125 7.63 2.11 6.80
C TYR A 125 6.86 1.71 5.54
N GLY A 126 5.68 1.08 5.68
CA GLY A 126 4.79 0.82 4.55
C GLY A 126 4.33 2.11 3.88
N THR A 127 4.12 3.19 4.64
CA THR A 127 3.87 4.54 4.12
C THR A 127 5.17 5.20 3.66
N LEU A 128 6.22 5.13 4.47
CA LEU A 128 7.43 5.94 4.26
C LEU A 128 8.31 5.45 3.11
N VAL A 129 8.40 4.15 2.83
CA VAL A 129 9.22 3.66 1.72
C VAL A 129 8.67 4.15 0.37
N PRO A 130 7.38 4.02 0.02
CA PRO A 130 6.85 4.60 -1.21
C PRO A 130 7.04 6.11 -1.26
N MET A 131 6.73 6.81 -0.16
CA MET A 131 6.87 8.27 -0.08
C MET A 131 8.31 8.75 -0.27
N SER A 132 9.31 8.00 0.21
CA SER A 132 10.72 8.34 0.04
C SER A 132 11.18 8.41 -1.42
N PHE A 133 10.48 7.70 -2.32
CA PHE A 133 10.70 7.76 -3.76
C PHE A 133 9.74 8.74 -4.44
N MET A 134 8.44 8.65 -4.13
CA MET A 134 7.43 9.49 -4.78
C MET A 134 7.65 10.99 -4.52
N ALA A 135 8.07 11.36 -3.31
CA ALA A 135 8.31 12.75 -2.92
C ALA A 135 9.48 13.41 -3.68
N ARG A 136 10.31 12.62 -4.37
CA ARG A 136 11.39 13.14 -5.24
C ARG A 136 10.84 13.77 -6.52
N GLU A 137 9.69 13.31 -6.99
CA GLU A 137 9.03 13.79 -8.20
C GLU A 137 7.91 14.77 -7.90
N HIS A 138 7.16 14.52 -6.82
CA HIS A 138 5.94 15.26 -6.50
C HIS A 138 5.70 15.38 -4.99
N ASP A 139 5.55 16.61 -4.51
CA ASP A 139 5.24 16.90 -3.11
C ASP A 139 3.73 16.84 -2.87
N MET A 140 3.28 15.92 -2.02
CA MET A 140 1.88 15.64 -1.72
C MET A 140 1.66 15.63 -0.21
N LYS A 141 0.46 16.02 0.24
CA LYS A 141 0.02 15.76 1.61
C LYS A 141 -0.20 14.26 1.81
N VAL A 142 -0.04 13.76 3.03
CA VAL A 142 -0.20 12.34 3.36
C VAL A 142 -1.38 12.15 4.32
N VAL A 143 -2.20 11.13 4.06
CA VAL A 143 -3.10 10.52 5.04
C VAL A 143 -2.76 9.04 5.06
N SER A 144 -2.37 8.51 6.22
CA SER A 144 -2.09 7.07 6.36
C SER A 144 -3.31 6.38 6.98
N VAL A 145 -3.67 5.22 6.46
CA VAL A 145 -4.79 4.38 6.93
C VAL A 145 -4.23 3.02 7.29
N ALA A 146 -4.50 2.55 8.50
CA ALA A 146 -4.02 1.25 8.93
C ALA A 146 -4.62 0.12 8.08
N ALA A 147 -3.78 -0.73 7.52
CA ALA A 147 -4.20 -1.86 6.68
C ALA A 147 -3.56 -3.20 7.12
N PHE A 148 -2.94 -3.26 8.29
CA PHE A 148 -2.58 -4.53 8.93
C PHE A 148 -3.60 -4.89 10.01
N CYS A 149 -4.72 -5.43 9.55
CA CYS A 149 -5.83 -5.82 10.40
C CYS A 149 -5.77 -7.32 10.71
N THR A 150 -5.67 -7.67 11.99
CA THR A 150 -5.49 -9.08 12.42
C THR A 150 -6.79 -9.84 12.63
N VAL A 151 -7.90 -9.13 12.81
CA VAL A 151 -9.21 -9.68 13.20
C VAL A 151 -10.40 -9.12 12.42
N HIS A 152 -10.18 -8.12 11.55
CA HIS A 152 -11.25 -7.45 10.80
C HIS A 152 -11.68 -8.26 9.57
N GLY A 153 -12.90 -8.03 9.09
CA GLY A 153 -13.41 -8.63 7.86
C GLY A 153 -13.00 -7.85 6.59
N HIS A 154 -12.90 -8.54 5.45
CA HIS A 154 -12.70 -7.88 4.14
C HIS A 154 -13.92 -7.06 3.70
N ASP A 155 -15.12 -7.41 4.17
CA ASP A 155 -16.33 -6.64 3.98
C ASP A 155 -16.27 -5.29 4.71
N GLU A 156 -15.74 -5.25 5.93
CA GLU A 156 -15.51 -3.99 6.64
C GLU A 156 -14.45 -3.13 5.93
N SER A 157 -13.38 -3.75 5.41
CA SER A 157 -12.37 -3.02 4.62
C SER A 157 -12.90 -2.54 3.27
N ARG A 158 -13.81 -3.29 2.63
CA ARG A 158 -14.55 -2.81 1.46
C ARG A 158 -15.31 -1.53 1.81
N VAL A 159 -16.05 -1.52 2.92
CA VAL A 159 -16.82 -0.35 3.38
C VAL A 159 -15.89 0.82 3.72
N LEU A 160 -14.73 0.58 4.35
CA LEU A 160 -13.74 1.63 4.58
C LEU A 160 -13.21 2.21 3.24
N GLY A 161 -12.96 1.38 2.24
CA GLY A 161 -12.63 1.83 0.88
C GLY A 161 -13.71 2.73 0.26
N GLN A 162 -14.98 2.34 0.40
CA GLN A 162 -16.10 3.15 -0.06
C GLN A 162 -16.20 4.48 0.69
N ALA A 163 -15.92 4.47 2.00
CA ALA A 163 -15.85 5.68 2.81
C ALA A 163 -14.70 6.60 2.40
N ILE A 164 -13.53 6.04 2.03
CA ILE A 164 -12.41 6.79 1.44
C ILE A 164 -12.89 7.50 0.18
N ARG A 165 -13.51 6.78 -0.76
CA ARG A 165 -14.05 7.37 -1.99
C ARG A 165 -15.04 8.49 -1.72
N LYS A 166 -16.01 8.25 -0.82
CA LYS A 166 -17.01 9.24 -0.43
C LYS A 166 -16.36 10.51 0.16
N ALA A 167 -15.43 10.35 1.10
CA ALA A 167 -14.75 11.48 1.73
C ALA A 167 -13.94 12.30 0.71
N ILE A 168 -13.32 11.65 -0.29
CA ILE A 168 -12.63 12.33 -1.39
C ILE A 168 -13.62 13.17 -2.21
N GLU A 169 -14.74 12.58 -2.66
CA GLU A 169 -15.74 13.28 -3.49
C GLU A 169 -16.40 14.46 -2.78
N ASP A 170 -16.60 14.35 -1.46
CA ASP A 170 -17.16 15.40 -0.62
C ASP A 170 -16.13 16.48 -0.22
N SER A 171 -14.84 16.28 -0.52
CA SER A 171 -13.75 17.23 -0.24
C SER A 171 -13.46 18.17 -1.41
N ASP A 172 -12.36 18.93 -1.32
CA ASP A 172 -11.76 19.66 -2.45
C ASP A 172 -10.41 19.08 -2.89
N SER A 173 -10.03 17.90 -2.38
CA SER A 173 -8.75 17.26 -2.70
C SER A 173 -8.80 16.44 -3.99
N ARG A 174 -7.73 16.56 -4.80
CA ARG A 174 -7.39 15.62 -5.88
C ARG A 174 -6.49 14.55 -5.31
N VAL A 175 -6.98 13.32 -5.24
CA VAL A 175 -6.38 12.27 -4.42
C VAL A 175 -5.82 11.14 -5.26
N MET A 176 -4.65 10.67 -4.85
CA MET A 176 -4.12 9.36 -5.20
C MET A 176 -4.36 8.38 -4.05
N LEU A 177 -4.92 7.21 -4.33
CA LEU A 177 -5.05 6.12 -3.36
C LEU A 177 -3.98 5.06 -3.60
N VAL A 178 -3.23 4.72 -2.56
CA VAL A 178 -2.17 3.69 -2.63
C VAL A 178 -2.49 2.56 -1.66
N ALA A 179 -2.69 1.36 -2.19
CA ALA A 179 -2.55 0.12 -1.44
C ALA A 179 -1.05 -0.19 -1.30
N SER A 180 -0.47 0.19 -0.17
CA SER A 180 0.95 -0.04 0.09
C SER A 180 1.12 -1.40 0.73
N GLY A 181 1.48 -2.37 -0.11
CA GLY A 181 1.45 -3.79 0.22
C GLY A 181 1.94 -4.61 -0.96
N SER A 182 2.62 -5.70 -0.64
CA SER A 182 2.99 -6.73 -1.59
C SER A 182 1.81 -7.66 -1.92
N LEU A 183 2.09 -8.69 -2.72
CA LEU A 183 1.16 -9.74 -3.08
C LEU A 183 1.20 -10.83 -2.01
N SER A 184 1.68 -12.03 -2.33
CA SER A 184 1.92 -13.08 -1.35
C SER A 184 3.05 -12.70 -0.38
N HIS A 185 2.85 -12.95 0.92
CA HIS A 185 3.75 -12.48 1.98
C HIS A 185 4.20 -13.60 2.93
N LYS A 186 4.55 -14.75 2.37
CA LYS A 186 5.25 -15.80 3.14
C LYS A 186 6.75 -15.51 3.14
N ILE A 187 7.29 -14.98 4.23
CA ILE A 187 8.74 -14.76 4.37
C ILE A 187 9.47 -16.10 4.56
N TRP A 188 10.71 -16.19 4.07
CA TRP A 188 11.60 -17.31 4.39
C TRP A 188 11.82 -17.48 5.90
N SER A 189 11.78 -18.71 6.40
CA SER A 189 12.21 -18.98 7.77
C SER A 189 13.70 -18.64 7.95
N ASN A 190 14.12 -18.29 9.17
CA ASN A 190 15.51 -17.93 9.45
C ASN A 190 16.52 -19.00 9.00
N LYS A 191 16.16 -20.29 9.14
CA LYS A 191 17.00 -21.42 8.72
C LYS A 191 17.14 -21.52 7.20
N GLU A 192 16.12 -21.10 6.47
CA GLU A 192 16.02 -21.29 5.02
C GLU A 192 16.40 -20.04 4.21
N TYR A 193 16.42 -18.86 4.83
CA TYR A 193 16.69 -17.59 4.15
C TYR A 193 18.02 -17.60 3.38
N ALA A 194 19.14 -17.82 4.06
CA ALA A 194 20.45 -17.77 3.41
C ALA A 194 20.68 -18.92 2.39
N PRO A 195 20.35 -20.20 2.70
CA PRO A 195 20.52 -21.30 1.75
C PRO A 195 19.74 -21.12 0.43
N ASN A 196 18.61 -20.42 0.44
CA ASN A 196 17.76 -20.23 -0.73
C ASN A 196 17.97 -18.88 -1.43
N ASN A 197 19.02 -18.13 -1.08
CA ASN A 197 19.23 -16.77 -1.58
C ASN A 197 17.98 -15.89 -1.36
N GLY A 198 17.43 -15.95 -0.13
CA GLY A 198 16.09 -15.49 0.20
C GLY A 198 15.81 -14.04 -0.16
N THR A 199 16.84 -13.20 -0.20
CA THR A 199 16.76 -11.82 -0.68
C THR A 199 16.12 -11.70 -2.07
N PHE A 200 16.36 -12.65 -2.97
CA PHE A 200 15.95 -12.56 -4.38
C PHE A 200 14.98 -13.65 -4.84
N THR A 201 14.53 -14.52 -3.92
CA THR A 201 13.69 -15.68 -4.25
C THR A 201 12.37 -15.68 -3.49
N ILE A 202 11.36 -16.32 -4.08
CA ILE A 202 10.05 -16.56 -3.45
C ILE A 202 10.15 -17.77 -2.52
N SER A 203 9.45 -17.76 -1.38
CA SER A 203 9.50 -18.86 -0.40
C SER A 203 8.60 -20.05 -0.74
N SER A 204 7.70 -19.86 -1.72
CA SER A 204 6.67 -20.81 -2.10
C SER A 204 6.40 -20.66 -3.59
N GLU A 205 6.64 -21.73 -4.36
CA GLU A 205 6.31 -21.72 -5.79
C GLU A 205 4.80 -21.63 -6.00
N PHE A 206 3.99 -22.21 -5.11
CA PHE A 206 2.54 -22.01 -5.12
C PHE A 206 2.19 -20.52 -5.07
N ASN A 207 2.79 -19.77 -4.15
CA ASN A 207 2.54 -18.33 -4.01
C ASN A 207 2.89 -17.59 -5.30
N ARG A 208 4.04 -17.90 -5.92
CA ARG A 208 4.42 -17.29 -7.20
C ARG A 208 3.39 -17.53 -8.30
N GLN A 209 2.90 -18.75 -8.44
CA GLN A 209 1.93 -19.08 -9.49
C GLN A 209 0.60 -18.35 -9.27
N VAL A 210 0.16 -18.25 -8.01
CA VAL A 210 -1.07 -17.50 -7.69
C VAL A 210 -0.87 -15.99 -7.85
N ASP A 211 0.28 -15.43 -7.45
CA ASP A 211 0.64 -14.02 -7.71
C ASP A 211 0.53 -13.69 -9.20
N LEU A 212 1.16 -14.51 -10.06
CA LEU A 212 1.15 -14.32 -11.51
C LEU A 212 -0.26 -14.44 -12.10
N MET A 213 -1.07 -15.38 -11.59
CA MET A 213 -2.48 -15.52 -11.97
C MET A 213 -3.30 -14.28 -11.60
N VAL A 214 -3.11 -13.73 -10.39
CA VAL A 214 -3.77 -12.50 -9.93
C VAL A 214 -3.39 -11.31 -10.82
N LEU A 215 -2.11 -11.18 -11.18
CA LEU A 215 -1.65 -10.12 -12.08
C LEU A 215 -2.28 -10.25 -13.48
N GLU A 216 -2.39 -11.46 -14.02
CA GLU A 216 -3.09 -11.69 -15.29
C GLU A 216 -4.57 -11.30 -15.20
N MET A 217 -5.26 -11.67 -14.11
CA MET A 217 -6.65 -11.27 -13.86
C MET A 217 -6.80 -9.75 -13.85
N TRP A 218 -5.92 -9.04 -13.13
CA TRP A 218 -5.95 -7.57 -13.06
C TRP A 218 -5.68 -6.91 -14.43
N GLN A 219 -4.72 -7.42 -15.20
CA GLN A 219 -4.43 -6.87 -16.53
C GLN A 219 -5.58 -7.04 -17.53
N ARG A 220 -6.33 -8.15 -17.45
CA ARG A 220 -7.46 -8.42 -18.34
C ARG A 220 -8.81 -7.87 -17.83
N GLY A 221 -8.84 -7.31 -16.63
CA GLY A 221 -10.05 -6.76 -15.98
C GLY A 221 -10.97 -7.82 -15.33
N ASP A 222 -10.44 -9.00 -15.03
CA ASP A 222 -11.18 -10.10 -14.39
C ASP A 222 -11.21 -9.95 -12.86
N HIS A 223 -11.71 -8.81 -12.40
CA HIS A 223 -11.78 -8.46 -10.98
C HIS A 223 -12.84 -9.28 -10.24
N ALA A 224 -13.95 -9.60 -10.90
CA ALA A 224 -15.01 -10.41 -10.30
C ALA A 224 -14.52 -11.80 -9.87
N THR A 225 -13.59 -12.40 -10.62
CA THR A 225 -12.96 -13.66 -10.22
C THR A 225 -11.98 -13.44 -9.07
N PHE A 226 -11.12 -12.42 -9.16
CA PHE A 226 -10.18 -12.07 -8.09
C PHE A 226 -10.89 -11.82 -6.75
N LEU A 227 -11.95 -11.01 -6.73
CA LEU A 227 -12.68 -10.66 -5.51
C LEU A 227 -13.32 -11.87 -4.83
N LYS A 228 -13.78 -12.87 -5.60
CA LYS A 228 -14.29 -14.13 -5.03
C LYS A 228 -13.22 -14.98 -4.36
N MET A 229 -11.98 -14.89 -4.83
CA MET A 229 -10.84 -15.63 -4.26
C MET A 229 -10.00 -14.79 -3.29
N LEU A 230 -10.34 -13.51 -3.03
CA LEU A 230 -9.53 -12.60 -2.20
C LEU A 230 -9.28 -13.18 -0.80
N GLY A 231 -10.32 -13.72 -0.16
CA GLY A 231 -10.20 -14.37 1.16
C GLY A 231 -9.27 -15.59 1.13
N ASP A 232 -9.45 -16.47 0.15
CA ASP A 232 -8.61 -17.66 -0.03
C ASP A 232 -7.16 -17.29 -0.35
N TYR A 233 -6.96 -16.27 -1.18
CA TYR A 233 -5.64 -15.74 -1.52
C TYR A 233 -4.94 -15.20 -0.27
N ALA A 234 -5.61 -14.35 0.50
CA ALA A 234 -5.08 -13.78 1.74
C ALA A 234 -4.65 -14.89 2.71
N HIS A 235 -5.48 -15.92 2.87
CA HIS A 235 -5.19 -17.03 3.77
C HIS A 235 -4.06 -17.94 3.25
N HIS A 236 -4.19 -18.47 2.03
CA HIS A 236 -3.31 -19.52 1.51
C HIS A 236 -1.98 -18.99 0.97
N CYS A 237 -1.94 -17.75 0.48
CA CYS A 237 -0.70 -17.11 0.02
C CYS A 237 -0.05 -16.23 1.10
N SER A 238 -0.64 -16.20 2.30
CA SER A 238 -0.24 -15.27 3.38
C SER A 238 -0.19 -13.85 2.85
N GLY A 239 -1.26 -13.37 2.21
CA GLY A 239 -1.29 -12.03 1.61
C GLY A 239 -0.94 -10.97 2.64
N GLU A 240 -0.17 -9.96 2.23
CA GLU A 240 0.36 -8.98 3.18
C GLU A 240 -0.75 -8.19 3.87
N GLY A 241 -0.65 -7.99 5.18
CA GLY A 241 -1.71 -7.33 5.95
C GLY A 241 -3.07 -8.02 5.74
N ALA A 242 -3.07 -9.33 5.47
CA ALA A 242 -4.24 -10.11 5.05
C ALA A 242 -5.00 -9.54 3.83
N MET A 243 -4.34 -8.75 2.97
CA MET A 243 -4.91 -8.06 1.81
C MET A 243 -5.96 -6.98 2.12
N HIS A 244 -5.96 -6.43 3.34
CA HIS A 244 -6.88 -5.36 3.72
C HIS A 244 -6.63 -4.06 2.93
N ASP A 245 -5.39 -3.75 2.57
CA ASP A 245 -5.02 -2.65 1.67
C ASP A 245 -5.72 -2.76 0.31
N THR A 246 -5.74 -3.98 -0.22
CA THR A 246 -6.30 -4.32 -1.52
C THR A 246 -7.82 -4.30 -1.45
N ALA A 247 -8.42 -4.78 -0.36
CA ALA A 247 -9.85 -4.66 -0.12
C ALA A 247 -10.30 -3.17 -0.06
N MET A 248 -9.56 -2.32 0.65
CA MET A 248 -9.85 -0.87 0.70
C MET A 248 -9.72 -0.23 -0.69
N LEU A 249 -8.68 -0.58 -1.46
CA LEU A 249 -8.51 -0.14 -2.84
C LEU A 249 -9.71 -0.49 -3.71
N TYR A 250 -10.14 -1.76 -3.71
CA TYR A 250 -11.32 -2.17 -4.47
C TYR A 250 -12.60 -1.50 -3.97
N GLY A 251 -12.74 -1.28 -2.66
CA GLY A 251 -13.88 -0.57 -2.08
C GLY A 251 -14.00 0.84 -2.66
N ALA A 252 -12.87 1.55 -2.79
CA ALA A 252 -12.83 2.89 -3.36
C ALA A 252 -13.07 2.93 -4.88
N LEU A 253 -12.79 1.83 -5.58
CA LEU A 253 -12.95 1.68 -7.03
C LEU A 253 -14.33 1.16 -7.45
N GLY A 254 -15.25 0.92 -6.51
CA GLY A 254 -16.62 0.46 -6.78
C GLY A 254 -16.83 -1.06 -6.61
N TRP A 255 -15.80 -1.79 -6.20
CA TRP A 255 -15.83 -3.23 -5.89
C TRP A 255 -16.40 -4.10 -7.03
N ASP A 256 -17.69 -4.47 -6.96
CA ASP A 256 -18.35 -5.36 -7.93
C ASP A 256 -18.48 -4.73 -9.33
N ASP A 257 -18.53 -3.40 -9.39
CA ASP A 257 -18.67 -2.64 -10.63
C ASP A 257 -17.31 -2.32 -11.30
N TYR A 258 -16.20 -2.67 -10.65
CA TYR A 258 -14.87 -2.34 -11.16
C TYR A 258 -14.46 -3.27 -12.32
N THR A 259 -14.20 -2.67 -13.48
CA THR A 259 -13.86 -3.37 -14.73
C THR A 259 -12.60 -2.84 -15.43
N GLY A 260 -11.81 -2.02 -14.71
CA GLY A 260 -10.59 -1.43 -15.23
C GLY A 260 -9.58 -2.48 -15.73
N ARG A 261 -8.66 -2.09 -16.61
CA ARG A 261 -7.55 -2.97 -17.01
C ARG A 261 -6.28 -2.43 -16.41
N CYS A 262 -5.75 -3.13 -15.42
CA CYS A 262 -4.61 -2.64 -14.65
C CYS A 262 -3.32 -2.61 -15.48
N GLU A 263 -2.49 -1.62 -15.22
CA GLU A 263 -1.17 -1.48 -15.83
C GLU A 263 -0.08 -1.92 -14.83
N ILE A 264 0.72 -2.92 -15.21
CA ILE A 264 1.91 -3.31 -14.44
C ILE A 264 3.03 -2.33 -14.77
N VAL A 265 3.33 -1.43 -13.84
CA VAL A 265 4.39 -0.40 -13.99
C VAL A 265 5.76 -1.01 -13.69
N THR A 266 5.83 -1.91 -12.71
CA THR A 266 7.04 -2.65 -12.36
C THR A 266 6.79 -4.15 -12.56
N PRO A 267 7.58 -4.85 -13.39
CA PRO A 267 7.46 -6.30 -13.55
C PRO A 267 7.54 -7.04 -12.20
N TYR A 268 6.77 -8.11 -12.05
CA TYR A 268 6.79 -8.94 -10.84
C TYR A 268 8.20 -9.36 -10.44
N PHE A 269 8.54 -9.22 -9.15
CA PHE A 269 9.81 -9.67 -8.62
C PHE A 269 9.68 -10.22 -7.18
N PRO A 270 10.46 -11.25 -6.81
CA PRO A 270 10.51 -11.68 -5.42
C PRO A 270 11.44 -10.82 -4.56
N SER A 271 11.09 -10.67 -3.28
CA SER A 271 11.98 -10.10 -2.26
C SER A 271 11.76 -10.75 -0.90
N SER A 272 12.81 -11.29 -0.28
CA SER A 272 12.73 -11.93 1.06
C SER A 272 11.64 -13.01 1.19
N GLY A 273 11.29 -13.70 0.10
CA GLY A 273 10.26 -14.73 0.08
C GLY A 273 8.87 -14.28 -0.39
N THR A 274 8.66 -12.98 -0.58
CA THR A 274 7.35 -12.36 -0.89
C THR A 274 7.28 -11.85 -2.34
N GLY A 275 6.07 -11.76 -2.90
CA GLY A 275 5.84 -11.34 -4.29
C GLY A 275 5.57 -9.84 -4.41
N GLN A 276 6.34 -9.12 -5.23
CA GLN A 276 6.33 -7.66 -5.29
C GLN A 276 5.94 -7.15 -6.68
N VAL A 277 5.25 -6.00 -6.72
CA VAL A 277 4.79 -5.36 -7.95
C VAL A 277 4.46 -3.89 -7.69
N ASN A 278 4.43 -3.08 -8.75
CA ASN A 278 3.71 -1.80 -8.77
C ASN A 278 2.67 -1.85 -9.89
N VAL A 279 1.41 -1.60 -9.56
CA VAL A 279 0.26 -1.72 -10.47
C VAL A 279 -0.61 -0.49 -10.37
N ILE A 280 -0.92 0.14 -11.51
CA ILE A 280 -1.92 1.21 -11.58
C ILE A 280 -3.29 0.58 -11.89
N PHE A 281 -4.29 1.03 -11.14
CA PHE A 281 -5.70 0.74 -11.31
C PHE A 281 -6.35 1.98 -11.93
N PRO A 282 -6.80 1.93 -13.19
CA PRO A 282 -7.54 3.03 -13.80
C PRO A 282 -8.77 3.39 -12.94
N VAL A 283 -9.02 4.69 -12.76
CA VAL A 283 -10.15 5.23 -11.98
C VAL A 283 -11.25 5.74 -12.91
#